data_AF-A0A316R5I6-F1
#
_entry.id   AF-A0A316R5I6-F1
#
_cell.length_a   1.000
_cell.length_b   1.000
_cell.length_c   1.000
_cell.angle_alpha   90.00
_cell.angle_beta   90.00
_cell.angle_gamma   90.00
#
_symmetry.space_group_name_H-M   'P 1'
#
loop_
_entity.id
_entity.type
_entity.pdbx_description
1 polymer ?
#
loop_
_entity_poly.entity_id
_entity_poly.type
_entity_poly.pdbx_seq_one_letter_code
_entity_poly.pdbx_strand_id
1 'polypeptide(L)'
;MFKDLKKGYQVYTLDTSGVPKFFMGTVVNVSEPRFAQSQLGQYQQLQDRVMDLTIEVDGKSMTYVVPENQNVAMANGITLACSVDPIMNHLNAMKRTSTDIVNSVDKNKEIIEACDSILEDINPTFKQTKDQDRKIKNLEEKVDRMGSSFDELKELLIKKLG
;
A
#
# COMPACT_ATOMS: atom_id res chain seq x y z
N MET A 1 -16.67 19.04 -14.74
CA MET A 1 -17.14 17.64 -14.52
C MET A 1 -16.65 16.77 -15.66
N PHE A 2 -16.68 15.44 -15.51
CA PHE A 2 -16.21 14.54 -16.57
C PHE A 2 -16.95 14.73 -17.90
N LYS A 3 -18.25 15.03 -17.86
CA LYS A 3 -19.05 15.38 -19.06
C LYS A 3 -18.55 16.60 -19.83
N ASP A 4 -17.78 17.48 -19.19
CA ASP A 4 -17.27 18.71 -19.80
C ASP A 4 -15.90 18.50 -20.46
N LEU A 5 -15.28 17.32 -20.27
CA LEU A 5 -14.00 16.99 -20.86
C LEU A 5 -14.13 16.77 -22.37
N LYS A 6 -13.15 17.28 -23.11
CA LYS A 6 -13.05 17.14 -24.56
C LYS A 6 -11.68 16.61 -24.94
N LYS A 7 -11.56 16.10 -26.17
CA LYS A 7 -10.27 15.69 -26.73
C LYS A 7 -9.24 16.82 -26.59
N GLY A 8 -8.04 16.46 -26.12
CA GLY A 8 -6.95 17.39 -25.83
C GLY A 8 -6.92 17.95 -24.41
N TYR A 9 -7.96 17.74 -23.59
CA TYR A 9 -7.95 18.19 -22.20
C TYR A 9 -7.04 17.31 -21.35
N GLN A 10 -6.50 17.89 -20.28
CA GLN A 10 -5.68 17.15 -19.33
C GLN A 10 -6.55 16.57 -18.21
N VAL A 11 -6.23 15.35 -17.81
CA VAL A 11 -6.82 14.65 -16.67
C VAL A 11 -5.71 14.28 -15.71
N TYR A 12 -5.94 14.58 -14.44
CA TYR A 12 -4.99 14.30 -13.37
C TYR A 12 -5.23 12.89 -12.86
N THR A 13 -4.19 12.07 -12.79
CA THR A 13 -4.32 10.67 -12.38
C THR A 13 -3.34 10.34 -11.27
N LEU A 14 -3.84 9.66 -10.24
CA LEU A 14 -3.06 9.17 -9.12
C LEU A 14 -3.30 7.67 -8.97
N ASP A 15 -2.24 6.88 -9.11
CA ASP A 15 -2.22 5.45 -8.81
C ASP A 15 -1.72 5.23 -7.38
N THR A 16 -2.55 4.57 -6.58
CA THR A 16 -2.31 4.24 -5.17
C THR A 16 -2.39 2.75 -4.90
N SER A 17 -2.24 1.90 -5.93
CA SER A 17 -2.19 0.44 -5.77
C SER A 17 -0.93 -0.03 -5.03
N GLY A 18 0.11 0.81 -4.97
CA GLY A 18 1.33 0.62 -4.19
C GLY A 18 1.89 1.95 -3.71
N VAL A 19 3.17 2.22 -3.97
CA VAL A 19 3.74 3.56 -3.75
C VAL A 19 3.02 4.56 -4.68
N PRO A 20 2.51 5.69 -4.17
CA PRO A 20 1.73 6.62 -4.97
C PRO A 20 2.49 7.14 -6.20
N LYS A 21 1.85 7.06 -7.37
CA LYS A 21 2.37 7.58 -8.63
C LYS A 21 1.39 8.56 -9.24
N PHE A 22 1.87 9.76 -9.51
CA PHE A 22 1.09 10.81 -10.17
C PHE A 22 1.52 10.94 -11.63
N PHE A 23 0.54 11.06 -12.52
CA PHE A 23 0.76 11.37 -13.93
C PHE A 23 -0.46 12.09 -14.51
N MET A 24 -0.25 12.73 -15.65
CA MET A 24 -1.31 13.43 -16.38
C MET A 24 -1.55 12.73 -17.70
N GLY A 25 -2.82 12.47 -17.99
CA GLY A 25 -3.24 11.92 -19.27
C GLY A 25 -3.91 12.99 -20.14
N THR A 26 -3.73 12.88 -21.44
CA THR A 26 -4.45 13.71 -22.41
C THR A 26 -5.70 12.96 -22.87
N VAL A 27 -6.87 13.57 -22.79
CA VAL A 27 -8.11 12.97 -23.28
C VAL A 27 -8.02 12.76 -24.79
N VAL A 28 -8.19 11.52 -25.25
CA VAL A 28 -8.19 11.16 -26.67
C VAL A 28 -9.57 10.78 -27.19
N ASN A 29 -10.44 10.27 -26.31
CA ASN A 29 -11.82 9.94 -26.64
C ASN A 29 -12.75 10.05 -25.42
N VAL A 30 -14.01 10.40 -25.68
CA VAL A 30 -15.07 10.53 -24.68
C VAL A 30 -16.36 9.95 -25.27
N SER A 31 -16.93 8.93 -24.64
CA SER A 31 -18.19 8.34 -25.11
C SER A 31 -19.41 9.18 -24.73
N GLU A 32 -20.54 8.94 -25.40
CA GLU A 32 -21.83 9.40 -24.89
C GLU A 32 -22.14 8.74 -23.54
N PRO A 33 -22.77 9.46 -22.58
CA PRO A 33 -23.10 8.89 -21.29
C PRO A 33 -24.23 7.86 -21.38
N ARG A 34 -24.02 6.71 -20.75
CA ARG A 34 -24.97 5.59 -20.65
C ARG A 34 -25.36 5.34 -19.20
N PHE A 35 -26.48 4.66 -18.99
CA PHE A 35 -26.80 4.17 -17.65
C PHE A 35 -25.81 3.09 -17.21
N ALA A 36 -25.39 3.14 -15.95
CA ALA A 36 -24.59 2.06 -15.37
C ALA A 36 -25.37 0.75 -15.45
N GLN A 37 -24.74 -0.32 -15.94
CA GLN A 37 -25.36 -1.65 -15.96
C GLN A 37 -25.57 -2.12 -14.52
N SER A 38 -26.84 -2.30 -14.12
CA SER A 38 -27.18 -2.89 -12.83
C SER A 38 -26.75 -4.36 -12.80
N GLN A 39 -26.02 -4.78 -11.77
CA GLN A 39 -25.83 -6.20 -11.51
C GLN A 39 -27.17 -6.83 -11.12
N LEU A 40 -27.52 -7.95 -11.76
CA LEU A 40 -28.77 -8.69 -11.53
C LEU A 40 -28.93 -9.01 -10.02
N GLY A 41 -30.01 -8.52 -9.42
CA GLY A 41 -30.38 -8.82 -8.03
C GLY A 41 -30.39 -7.65 -7.04
N GLN A 42 -29.90 -6.47 -7.44
CA GLN A 42 -30.01 -5.26 -6.62
C GLN A 42 -31.18 -4.38 -7.08
N TYR A 43 -32.04 -3.99 -6.14
CA TYR A 43 -33.16 -3.08 -6.36
C TYR A 43 -32.70 -1.79 -7.06
N GLN A 44 -33.56 -1.28 -7.95
CA GLN A 44 -33.36 -0.08 -8.77
C GLN A 44 -33.17 1.18 -7.92
N GLN A 45 -31.96 1.39 -7.39
CA GLN A 45 -31.44 2.72 -7.09
C GLN A 45 -31.37 3.51 -8.41
N LEU A 46 -31.57 4.83 -8.37
CA LEU A 46 -31.41 5.71 -9.54
C LEU A 46 -30.11 5.33 -10.27
N GLN A 47 -30.23 4.91 -11.53
CA GLN A 47 -29.07 4.52 -12.31
C GLN A 47 -28.22 5.76 -12.58
N ASP A 48 -27.06 5.84 -11.94
CA ASP A 48 -26.07 6.86 -12.25
C ASP A 48 -25.61 6.72 -13.72
N ARG A 49 -25.52 7.86 -14.42
CA ARG A 49 -24.99 7.90 -15.79
C ARG A 49 -23.48 7.93 -15.75
N VAL A 50 -22.88 7.03 -16.51
CA VAL A 50 -21.43 6.85 -16.65
C VAL A 50 -21.02 7.01 -18.10
N MET A 51 -19.76 7.34 -18.33
CA MET A 51 -19.17 7.52 -19.64
C MET A 51 -17.78 6.88 -19.69
N ASP A 52 -17.37 6.43 -20.87
CA ASP A 52 -16.02 5.95 -21.09
C ASP A 52 -15.12 7.14 -21.44
N LEU A 53 -14.12 7.36 -20.60
CA LEU A 53 -13.08 8.36 -20.77
C LEU A 53 -11.79 7.66 -21.17
N THR A 54 -11.32 7.90 -22.40
CA THR A 54 -10.02 7.39 -22.85
C THR A 54 -8.98 8.49 -22.73
N ILE A 55 -7.91 8.22 -21.98
CA ILE A 55 -6.76 9.11 -21.84
C ILE A 55 -5.51 8.44 -22.41
N GLU A 56 -4.62 9.24 -22.97
CA GLU A 56 -3.30 8.80 -23.42
C GLU A 56 -2.22 9.31 -22.46
N VAL A 57 -1.33 8.41 -22.06
CA VAL A 57 -0.16 8.68 -21.22
C VAL A 57 1.03 7.99 -21.87
N ASP A 58 2.08 8.74 -22.19
CA ASP A 58 3.30 8.22 -22.83
C ASP A 58 3.04 7.32 -24.05
N GLY A 59 2.08 7.72 -24.90
CA GLY A 59 1.68 7.00 -26.12
C GLY A 59 0.83 5.74 -25.87
N LYS A 60 0.39 5.49 -24.64
CA LYS A 60 -0.52 4.38 -24.28
C LYS A 60 -1.90 4.92 -23.92
N SER A 61 -2.94 4.38 -24.57
CA SER A 61 -4.33 4.79 -24.39
C SER A 61 -5.07 3.87 -23.43
N MET A 62 -5.57 4.43 -22.33
CA MET A 62 -6.28 3.74 -21.27
C MET A 62 -7.72 4.26 -21.15
N THR A 63 -8.69 3.36 -21.01
CA THR A 63 -10.11 3.71 -20.91
C THR A 63 -10.64 3.45 -19.51
N TYR A 64 -11.31 4.46 -18.95
CA TYR A 64 -11.89 4.43 -17.62
C TYR A 64 -13.39 4.72 -17.69
N VAL A 65 -14.18 4.01 -16.89
CA VAL A 65 -15.60 4.31 -16.69
C VAL A 65 -15.71 5.34 -15.58
N VAL A 66 -16.23 6.53 -15.89
CA VAL A 66 -16.36 7.64 -14.94
C VAL A 66 -17.81 8.14 -14.87
N PRO A 67 -18.29 8.60 -13.69
CA PRO A 67 -19.63 9.18 -13.56
C PRO A 67 -19.68 10.56 -14.24
N GLU A 68 -20.67 10.80 -15.09
CA GLU A 68 -20.69 11.98 -15.98
C GLU A 68 -20.69 13.31 -15.20
N ASN A 69 -21.38 13.34 -14.06
CA ASN A 69 -21.64 14.55 -13.27
C ASN A 69 -20.66 14.75 -12.10
N GLN A 70 -19.58 13.97 -11.99
CA GLN A 70 -18.56 14.21 -10.97
C GLN A 70 -17.29 14.81 -11.56
N ASN A 71 -16.41 15.30 -10.69
CA ASN A 71 -15.08 15.78 -11.04
C ASN A 71 -13.96 14.80 -10.66
N VAL A 72 -14.29 13.75 -9.90
CA VAL A 72 -13.36 12.76 -9.37
C VAL A 72 -13.96 11.37 -9.55
N ALA A 73 -13.17 10.41 -9.99
CA ALA A 73 -13.56 9.01 -10.10
C ALA A 73 -12.46 8.15 -9.48
N MET A 74 -12.84 7.10 -8.77
CA MET A 74 -11.90 6.17 -8.13
C MET A 74 -12.27 4.74 -8.50
N ALA A 75 -11.31 3.98 -9.02
CA ALA A 75 -11.48 2.56 -9.35
C ALA A 75 -10.14 1.83 -9.26
N ASN A 76 -10.11 0.67 -8.59
CA ASN A 76 -8.94 -0.22 -8.52
C ASN A 76 -7.62 0.48 -8.11
N GLY A 77 -7.68 1.42 -7.16
CA GLY A 77 -6.52 2.19 -6.72
C GLY A 77 -6.11 3.33 -7.66
N ILE A 78 -6.84 3.58 -8.76
CA ILE A 78 -6.64 4.73 -9.63
C ILE A 78 -7.67 5.80 -9.29
N THR A 79 -7.20 7.03 -9.04
CA THR A 79 -8.02 8.23 -8.92
C THR A 79 -7.84 9.10 -10.16
N LEU A 80 -8.91 9.40 -10.87
CA LEU A 80 -8.94 10.39 -11.93
C LEU A 80 -9.63 11.66 -11.43
N ALA A 81 -9.09 12.83 -11.78
CA ALA A 81 -9.67 14.12 -11.42
C ALA A 81 -9.61 15.11 -12.57
N CYS A 82 -10.65 15.94 -12.68
CA CYS A 82 -10.73 17.05 -13.64
C CYS A 82 -9.85 18.26 -13.24
N SER A 83 -9.33 18.29 -12.01
CA SER A 83 -8.43 19.31 -11.49
C SER A 83 -7.41 18.68 -10.53
N VAL A 84 -6.39 19.46 -10.16
CA VAL A 84 -5.32 18.97 -9.27
C VAL A 84 -5.73 18.93 -7.79
N ASP A 85 -6.68 19.76 -7.36
CA ASP A 85 -7.03 19.91 -5.93
C ASP A 85 -7.46 18.59 -5.26
N PRO A 86 -8.32 17.75 -5.88
CA PRO A 86 -8.69 16.46 -5.29
C PRO A 86 -7.49 15.51 -5.14
N ILE A 87 -6.54 15.55 -6.08
CA ILE A 87 -5.32 14.76 -6.02
C ILE A 87 -4.44 15.22 -4.87
N MET A 88 -4.26 16.53 -4.72
CA MET A 88 -3.46 17.12 -3.64
C MET A 88 -4.06 16.79 -2.26
N ASN A 89 -5.39 16.88 -2.13
CA ASN A 89 -6.10 16.52 -0.90
C ASN A 89 -5.92 15.03 -0.57
N HIS A 90 -6.03 14.14 -1.57
CA HIS A 90 -5.80 12.71 -1.39
C HIS A 90 -4.36 12.42 -0.95
N LEU A 91 -3.36 13.02 -1.61
CA LEU A 91 -1.94 12.88 -1.24
C LEU A 91 -1.65 13.36 0.18
N ASN A 92 -2.20 14.51 0.57
CA ASN A 92 -2.01 15.06 1.92
C ASN A 92 -2.64 14.15 2.99
N ALA A 93 -3.85 13.65 2.73
CA ALA A 93 -4.52 12.70 3.64
C ALA A 93 -3.68 11.42 3.80
N MET A 94 -3.21 10.85 2.69
CA MET A 94 -2.39 9.64 2.71
C MET A 94 -1.06 9.87 3.44
N LYS A 95 -0.36 10.96 3.14
CA LYS A 95 0.89 11.32 3.82
C LYS A 95 0.69 11.45 5.33
N ARG A 96 -0.40 12.10 5.76
CA ARG A 96 -0.75 12.23 7.17
C ARG A 96 -0.98 10.86 7.81
N THR A 97 -1.83 10.02 7.22
CA THR A 97 -2.10 8.67 7.73
C THR A 97 -0.83 7.83 7.83
N SER A 98 0.02 7.83 6.80
CA SER A 98 1.30 7.11 6.83
C SER A 98 2.23 7.65 7.91
N THR A 99 2.28 8.97 8.11
CA THR A 99 3.07 9.60 9.17
C THR A 99 2.57 9.19 10.55
N ASP A 100 1.26 9.19 10.77
CA ASP A 100 0.64 8.79 12.04
C ASP A 100 0.93 7.32 12.35
N ILE A 101 0.87 6.44 11.34
CA ILE A 101 1.24 5.02 11.47
C ILE A 101 2.70 4.89 11.90
N VAL A 102 3.62 5.56 11.19
CA VAL A 102 5.07 5.51 11.51
C VAL A 102 5.33 6.03 12.92
N ASN A 103 4.74 7.17 13.29
CA ASN A 103 4.91 7.75 14.62
C ASN A 103 4.34 6.86 15.73
N SER A 104 3.36 6.00 15.41
CA SER A 104 2.78 5.07 16.38
C SER A 104 3.61 3.81 16.61
N VAL A 105 4.66 3.56 15.81
CA VAL A 105 5.43 2.30 15.87
C VAL A 105 6.01 2.07 17.27
N ASP A 106 6.66 3.06 17.86
CA ASP A 106 7.34 2.88 19.14
C ASP A 106 6.33 2.69 20.28
N LYS A 107 5.24 3.45 20.29
CA LYS A 107 4.13 3.22 21.21
C LYS A 107 3.56 1.80 21.09
N ASN A 108 3.38 1.30 19.87
CA ASN A 108 2.88 -0.05 19.66
C ASN A 108 3.89 -1.11 20.12
N LYS A 109 5.20 -0.89 19.98
CA LYS A 109 6.23 -1.78 20.56
C LYS A 109 6.13 -1.84 22.08
N GLU A 110 6.00 -0.68 22.75
CA GLU A 110 5.84 -0.62 24.21
C GLU A 110 4.58 -1.37 24.67
N ILE A 111 3.47 -1.23 23.92
CA ILE A 111 2.23 -1.97 24.21
C ILE A 111 2.45 -3.48 24.07
N ILE A 112 3.14 -3.93 23.01
CA ILE A 112 3.45 -5.35 22.81
C ILE A 112 4.28 -5.88 23.98
N GLU A 113 5.32 -5.16 24.40
CA GLU A 113 6.16 -5.55 25.53
C GLU A 113 5.36 -5.64 26.84
N ALA A 114 4.47 -4.68 27.09
CA ALA A 114 3.59 -4.70 28.26
C ALA A 114 2.61 -5.89 28.22
N CYS A 115 1.99 -6.16 27.06
CA CYS A 115 1.11 -7.32 26.88
C CYS A 115 1.86 -8.63 27.13
N ASP A 116 3.07 -8.77 26.58
CA ASP A 116 3.94 -9.92 26.78
C ASP A 116 4.28 -10.15 28.25
N SER A 117 4.63 -9.08 28.99
CA SER A 117 4.91 -9.15 30.42
C SER A 117 3.68 -9.60 31.20
N ILE A 118 2.51 -9.03 30.91
CA ILE A 118 1.25 -9.39 31.57
C ILE A 118 0.90 -10.86 31.28
N LEU A 119 1.08 -11.32 30.04
CA LEU A 119 0.83 -12.71 29.66
C LEU A 119 1.77 -13.68 30.38
N GLU A 120 3.05 -13.35 30.55
CA GLU A 120 3.99 -14.14 31.36
C GLU A 120 3.54 -14.23 32.83
N ASP A 121 2.96 -13.17 33.37
CA ASP A 121 2.52 -13.13 34.77
C ASP A 121 1.24 -13.94 35.03
N ILE A 122 0.29 -13.91 34.09
CA ILE A 122 -1.03 -14.54 34.28
C ILE A 122 -1.15 -15.93 33.62
N ASN A 123 -0.20 -16.30 32.74
CA ASN A 123 -0.22 -17.59 32.04
C ASN A 123 1.11 -18.36 32.22
N PRO A 124 1.17 -19.32 33.17
CA PRO A 124 2.35 -20.12 33.44
C PRO A 124 2.88 -20.92 32.23
N THR A 125 1.99 -21.36 31.35
CA THR A 125 2.35 -22.11 30.13
C THR A 125 3.03 -21.19 29.11
N PHE A 126 2.52 -19.96 28.93
CA PHE A 126 3.13 -18.97 28.04
C PHE A 126 4.54 -18.58 28.49
N LYS A 127 4.72 -18.38 29.80
CA LYS A 127 6.03 -18.12 30.40
C LYS A 127 7.03 -19.25 30.13
N GLN A 128 6.63 -20.51 30.33
CA GLN A 128 7.50 -21.65 30.07
C GLN A 128 7.92 -21.76 28.60
N THR A 129 7.00 -21.57 27.66
CA THR A 129 7.32 -21.59 26.22
C THR A 129 8.28 -20.47 25.86
N LYS A 130 8.03 -19.24 26.33
CA LYS A 130 8.89 -18.09 26.04
C LYS A 130 10.29 -18.21 26.64
N ASP A 131 10.42 -18.80 27.84
CA ASP A 131 11.72 -19.09 28.45
C ASP A 131 12.49 -20.17 27.67
N GLN A 132 11.80 -21.17 27.13
CA GLN A 132 12.42 -22.16 26.24
C GLN A 132 12.91 -21.52 24.94
N ASP A 133 12.07 -20.70 24.29
CA ASP A 133 12.44 -20.00 23.05
C ASP A 133 13.64 -19.06 23.27
N ARG A 134 13.67 -18.32 24.38
CA ARG A 134 14.84 -17.50 24.77
C ARG A 134 16.10 -18.34 24.94
N LYS A 135 16.00 -19.52 25.56
CA LYS A 135 17.16 -20.42 25.72
C LYS A 135 17.65 -20.96 24.38
N ILE A 136 16.74 -21.37 23.51
CA ILE A 136 17.06 -21.88 22.16
C ILE A 136 17.77 -20.79 21.36
N LYS A 137 17.22 -19.57 21.31
CA LYS A 137 17.84 -18.46 20.59
C LYS A 137 19.23 -18.11 21.10
N ASN A 138 19.43 -18.09 22.42
CA ASN A 138 20.75 -17.90 23.00
C ASN A 138 21.74 -19.04 22.68
N LEU A 139 21.25 -20.27 22.52
CA LEU A 139 22.07 -21.40 22.10
C LEU A 139 22.44 -21.28 20.61
N GLU A 140 21.49 -20.93 19.74
CA GLU A 140 21.74 -20.66 18.32
C GLU A 140 22.80 -19.58 18.13
N GLU A 141 22.66 -18.44 18.81
CA GLU A 141 23.65 -17.35 18.74
C GLU A 141 25.04 -17.78 19.24
N LYS A 142 25.12 -18.62 20.27
CA LYS A 142 26.40 -19.17 20.76
C LYS A 142 27.01 -20.16 19.76
N VAL A 143 26.19 -20.98 19.12
CA VAL A 143 26.64 -21.95 18.10
C VAL A 143 27.16 -21.20 16.87
N ASP A 144 26.48 -20.16 16.42
CA ASP A 144 26.92 -19.34 15.28
C ASP A 144 28.26 -18.63 15.56
N ARG A 145 28.42 -18.06 16.76
CA ARG A 145 29.70 -17.46 17.19
C ARG A 145 30.82 -18.50 17.29
N MET A 146 30.50 -19.70 17.77
CA MET A 146 31.46 -20.79 17.87
C MET A 146 31.90 -21.27 16.47
N GLY A 147 30.94 -21.43 15.54
CA GLY A 147 31.23 -21.73 14.13
C GLY A 147 32.17 -20.70 13.51
N SER A 148 31.88 -19.41 13.72
CA SER A 148 32.72 -18.31 13.24
C SER A 148 34.15 -18.38 13.83
N SER A 149 34.28 -18.67 15.13
CA SER A 149 35.58 -18.83 15.79
C SER A 149 36.37 -20.04 15.26
N PHE A 150 35.69 -21.12 14.88
CA PHE A 150 36.32 -22.29 14.27
C PHE A 150 36.82 -22.00 12.86
N ASP A 151 36.07 -21.23 12.07
CA ASP A 151 36.51 -20.80 10.73
C ASP A 151 37.76 -19.90 10.81
N GLU A 152 37.81 -18.97 11.76
CA GLU A 152 39.00 -18.13 12.02
C GLU A 152 40.23 -18.97 12.42
N LEU A 153 40.06 -19.96 13.30
CA LEU A 153 41.13 -20.88 13.70
C LEU A 153 41.63 -21.70 12.51
N LYS A 154 40.74 -22.17 11.65
CA LYS A 154 41.08 -22.92 10.43
C LYS A 154 41.89 -22.05 9.47
N GLU A 155 41.51 -20.80 9.26
CA GLU A 155 42.28 -19.87 8.43
C GLU A 155 43.69 -19.62 8.97
N LEU A 156 43.84 -19.43 10.28
CA LEU A 156 45.13 -19.23 10.93
C LEU A 156 46.06 -20.45 10.79
N LEU A 157 45.51 -21.67 10.90
CA LEU A 157 46.27 -22.90 10.68
C LEU A 157 46.72 -23.04 9.23
N ILE A 158 45.83 -22.73 8.27
CA ILE A 158 46.17 -22.73 6.83
C ILE A 158 47.30 -21.74 6.56
N LYS A 159 47.24 -20.53 7.12
CA LYS A 159 48.29 -19.50 6.98
C LYS A 159 49.63 -19.88 7.62
N LYS A 160 49.65 -20.76 8.62
CA LYS A 160 50.90 -21.17 9.30
C LYS A 160 51.55 -22.41 8.68
N LEU A 161 50.79 -23.18 7.90
CA LEU A 161 51.23 -24.44 7.28
C LEU A 161 51.53 -24.31 5.78
N GLY A 162 51.23 -23.15 5.17
CA GLY A 162 51.71 -22.73 3.85
C GLY A 162 52.83 -21.72 3.96
#